data_AF-A0A381C922-F1
#
_entry.id   AF-A0A381C922-F1
#
_cell.length_a   1.000
_cell.length_b   1.000
_cell.length_c   1.000
_cell.angle_alpha   90.00
_cell.angle_beta   90.00
_cell.angle_gamma   90.00
#
_symmetry.space_group_name_H-M   'P 1'
#
loop_
_entity.id
_entity.type
_entity.pdbx_description
1 polymer ?
#
loop_
_entity_poly.entity_id
_entity_poly.type
_entity_poly.pdbx_seq_one_letter_code
_entity_poly.pdbx_strand_id
1 'polypeptide(L)' 'MENYSNKSGDSQVVSFQIDANSMKVRFKNNHVYLYDIRHPGPEHLEKMKELARAGWGLNTYIESEVKNDFSSKVF' A
#
# COMPACT_ATOMS: atom_id res chain seq x y z
N MET A 1 -1.27 -12.42 1.06
CA MET A 1 -1.56 -11.17 0.33
C MET A 1 -2.89 -11.35 -0.39
N GLU A 2 -3.77 -10.37 -0.27
CA GLU A 2 -5.06 -10.27 -0.94
C GLU A 2 -4.93 -9.48 -2.24
N ASN A 3 -5.64 -9.89 -3.28
CA ASN A 3 -5.61 -9.20 -4.57
C ASN A 3 -6.30 -7.84 -4.47
N TYR A 4 -5.63 -6.81 -4.99
CA TYR A 4 -6.21 -5.49 -5.03
C TYR A 4 -7.29 -5.43 -6.11
N SER A 5 -8.51 -5.02 -5.74
CA SER A 5 -9.65 -5.04 -6.66
C SER A 5 -9.47 -4.12 -7.87
N ASN A 6 -8.58 -3.12 -7.77
CA ASN A 6 -8.23 -2.20 -8.84
C ASN A 6 -9.47 -1.66 -9.59
N LYS A 7 -10.46 -1.12 -8.86
CA LYS A 7 -11.73 -0.67 -9.44
C LYS A 7 -11.56 0.47 -10.46
N SER A 8 -10.45 1.21 -10.42
CA SER A 8 -10.11 2.25 -11.39
C SER A 8 -9.44 1.72 -12.67
N GLY A 9 -9.04 0.45 -12.72
CA GLY A 9 -8.39 -0.18 -13.87
C GLY A 9 -6.89 0.12 -14.01
N ASP A 10 -6.41 1.30 -13.60
CA ASP A 10 -5.05 1.77 -13.90
C ASP A 10 -4.04 1.66 -12.72
N SER A 11 -4.39 1.05 -11.60
CA SER A 11 -3.48 0.95 -10.45
C SER A 11 -2.22 0.14 -10.77
N GLN A 12 -1.06 0.61 -10.29
CA GLN A 12 0.16 -0.22 -10.26
C GLN A 12 0.17 -1.22 -9.10
N VAL A 13 -0.70 -1.06 -8.11
CA VAL A 13 -0.86 -2.01 -7.00
C VAL A 13 -1.59 -3.27 -7.48
N VAL A 14 -0.99 -4.43 -7.22
CA VAL A 14 -1.49 -5.76 -7.61
C VAL A 14 -2.13 -6.47 -6.43
N SER A 15 -1.47 -6.46 -5.28
CA SER A 15 -1.94 -7.14 -4.08
C SER A 15 -1.42 -6.43 -2.83
N PHE A 16 -2.10 -6.61 -1.72
CA PHE A 16 -1.69 -6.04 -0.43
C PHE A 16 -1.81 -7.08 0.69
N GLN A 17 -1.21 -6.83 1.83
CA GLN A 17 -1.42 -7.61 3.05
C GLN A 17 -1.47 -6.66 4.22
N ILE A 18 -2.56 -6.70 4.97
CA ILE A 18 -2.75 -5.89 6.17
C ILE A 18 -2.36 -6.75 7.37
N ASP A 19 -1.43 -6.24 8.16
CA ASP A 19 -1.07 -6.76 9.48
C ASP A 19 -1.46 -5.72 10.55
N ALA A 20 -1.26 -6.04 11.84
CA ALA A 20 -1.65 -5.15 12.94
C ALA A 20 -0.93 -3.78 12.84
N ASN A 21 0.40 -3.80 12.76
CA ASN A 21 1.25 -2.61 12.78
C ASN A 21 1.92 -2.31 11.44
N SER A 22 1.54 -3.02 10.38
CA SER A 22 2.15 -2.85 9.06
C SER A 22 1.22 -3.24 7.93
N MET A 23 1.55 -2.80 6.72
CA MET A 23 0.92 -3.22 5.50
C MET A 23 1.97 -3.43 4.42
N LYS A 24 1.91 -4.58 3.75
CA LYS A 24 2.75 -4.86 2.58
C LYS A 24 1.95 -4.57 1.32
N VAL A 25 2.57 -3.88 0.36
CA VAL A 25 1.96 -3.56 -0.92
C VAL A 25 2.85 -4.10 -2.04
N ARG A 26 2.28 -4.92 -2.91
CA ARG A 26 2.96 -5.44 -4.09
C ARG A 26 2.52 -4.66 -5.32
N PHE A 27 3.51 -4.23 -6.11
CA PHE A 27 3.28 -3.52 -7.35
C PHE A 27 3.50 -4.42 -8.58
N LYS A 28 3.07 -3.95 -9.75
CA LYS A 28 3.21 -4.62 -11.06
C LYS A 28 4.66 -4.92 -11.42
N ASN A 29 5.63 -4.16 -10.90
CA ASN A 29 7.06 -4.39 -11.07
C ASN A 29 7.62 -5.53 -10.18
N ASN A 30 6.75 -6.35 -9.59
CA ASN A 30 7.08 -7.40 -8.63
C ASN A 30 7.76 -6.96 -7.33
N HIS A 31 7.94 -5.65 -7.10
CA HIS A 31 8.46 -5.18 -5.82
C HIS A 31 7.37 -5.15 -4.76
N VAL A 32 7.75 -5.53 -3.55
CA VAL A 32 6.91 -5.42 -2.36
C VAL A 32 7.49 -4.32 -1.46
N TYR A 33 6.63 -3.43 -0.99
CA TYR A 33 6.99 -2.37 -0.05
C TYR A 33 6.27 -2.59 1.28
N LEU A 34 7.00 -2.45 2.37
CA LEU A 34 6.49 -2.52 3.74
C LEU A 34 6.27 -1.09 4.25
N TYR A 35 5.04 -0.80 4.64
CA TYR A 35 4.63 0.41 5.33
C TYR A 35 4.29 0.01 6.77
N ASP A 36 4.79 0.72 7.77
CA ASP A 36 4.49 0.47 9.18
C ASP A 36 4.15 1.75 9.96
N ILE A 37 3.88 1.60 11.25
CA ILE A 37 3.54 2.70 12.16
C ILE A 37 4.67 3.72 12.36
N ARG A 38 5.91 3.45 11.93
CA ARG A 38 7.05 4.37 11.99
C ARG A 38 7.21 5.10 10.67
N HIS A 39 7.15 4.38 9.56
CA HIS A 39 7.25 4.90 8.21
C HIS A 39 6.15 4.28 7.36
N PRO A 40 5.11 5.03 6.97
CA PRO A 40 4.96 6.50 7.00
C PRO A 40 4.34 7.07 8.28
N GLY A 41 4.02 6.23 9.25
CA GLY A 41 3.28 6.64 10.45
C GLY A 41 1.89 6.02 10.52
N PRO A 42 1.24 6.05 11.70
CA PRO A 42 -0.01 5.36 11.93
C PRO A 42 -1.18 5.95 11.14
N GLU A 43 -1.25 7.27 10.96
CA GLU A 43 -2.33 7.94 10.22
C GLU A 43 -2.34 7.52 8.75
N HIS A 44 -1.17 7.56 8.11
CA HIS A 44 -0.99 7.12 6.74
C HIS A 44 -1.25 5.61 6.60
N LEU A 45 -0.76 4.79 7.54
CA LEU A 45 -0.96 3.35 7.52
C LEU A 45 -2.46 2.99 7.58
N GLU A 46 -3.22 3.60 8.49
CA GLU A 46 -4.67 3.39 8.57
C GLU A 46 -5.37 3.86 7.29
N LYS A 47 -4.97 5.01 6.74
CA LYS A 47 -5.54 5.50 5.48
C LYS A 47 -5.29 4.56 4.32
N MET A 48 -4.08 4.02 4.22
CA MET A 48 -3.75 3.03 3.20
C MET A 48 -4.58 1.74 3.37
N LYS A 49 -4.80 1.27 4.61
CA LYS A 49 -5.67 0.11 4.88
C LYS A 49 -7.11 0.35 4.43
N GLU A 50 -7.65 1.55 4.66
CA GLU A 50 -8.99 1.94 4.17
C GLU A 50 -9.07 1.85 2.64
N LEU A 51 -8.12 2.48 1.94
CA LEU A 51 -8.07 2.51 0.47
C LEU A 51 -7.86 1.12 -0.13
N ALA A 52 -7.03 0.29 0.52
CA ALA A 52 -6.80 -1.10 0.15
C ALA A 52 -8.11 -1.90 0.16
N ARG A 53 -8.88 -1.79 1.26
CA ARG A 53 -10.19 -2.44 1.40
C ARG A 53 -11.25 -1.88 0.46
N ALA A 54 -11.22 -0.57 0.21
CA ALA A 54 -12.13 0.08 -0.73
C ALA A 54 -11.88 -0.39 -2.18
N GLY A 55 -10.63 -0.73 -2.51
CA GLY A 55 -10.22 -1.23 -3.82
C GLY A 55 -10.01 -0.12 -4.87
N TRP A 56 -9.90 1.14 -4.44
CA TRP A 56 -9.64 2.30 -5.29
C TRP A 56 -8.81 3.35 -4.53
N GLY A 57 -8.03 4.17 -5.26
CA GLY A 57 -7.27 5.29 -4.70
C GLY A 57 -5.95 4.96 -4.00
N LEU A 58 -5.66 3.68 -3.68
CA LEU A 58 -4.43 3.31 -2.96
C LEU A 58 -3.15 3.70 -3.71
N ASN A 59 -3.07 3.45 -5.02
CA ASN A 59 -1.87 3.77 -5.80
C ASN A 59 -1.58 5.28 -5.80
N THR A 60 -2.60 6.09 -6.09
CA THR A 60 -2.48 7.55 -6.11
C THR A 60 -2.05 8.09 -4.75
N TYR A 61 -2.65 7.60 -3.67
CA TYR A 61 -2.27 8.00 -2.31
C TYR A 61 -0.82 7.64 -1.98
N ILE A 62 -0.37 6.45 -2.39
CA ILE A 62 1.03 6.06 -2.21
C ILE A 62 1.95 7.00 -3.01
N GLU A 63 1.62 7.30 -4.25
CA GLU A 63 2.45 8.17 -5.10
C GLU A 63 2.49 9.63 -4.63
N SER A 64 1.39 10.14 -4.04
CA SER A 64 1.31 11.53 -3.60
C SER A 64 1.85 11.75 -2.19
N GLU A 65 1.52 10.88 -1.23
CA GLU A 65 1.80 11.11 0.19
C GLU A 65 3.03 10.36 0.70
N VAL A 66 3.19 9.08 0.32
CA VAL A 66 4.11 8.15 1.04
C VAL A 66 5.09 7.43 0.12
N LYS A 67 5.32 7.96 -1.08
CA LYS A 67 6.14 7.32 -2.13
C LYS A 67 7.55 6.97 -1.67
N ASN A 68 8.14 7.87 -0.88
CA ASN A 68 9.50 7.75 -0.35
C ASN A 68 9.53 7.44 1.16
N ASP A 69 8.36 7.28 1.78
CA ASP A 69 8.22 7.08 3.23
C ASP A 69 7.69 5.68 3.52
N PHE A 70 8.55 4.69 3.29
CA PHE A 70 8.29 3.28 3.51
C PHE A 70 9.40 2.69 4.37
N SER A 71 9.07 1.71 5.20
CA SER A 71 10.04 1.11 6.13
C SER A 71 11.10 0.28 5.43
N SER A 72 10.69 -0.53 4.45
CA SER A 72 11.60 -1.43 3.75
C SER A 72 11.02 -1.91 2.43
N LYS A 73 11.91 -2.10 1.45
CA LYS A 73 11.61 -2.84 0.23
C LYS A 73 11.86 -4.32 0.48
N VAL A 74 10.82 -5.14 0.36
CA VAL A 74 10.88 -6.60 0.50
C VAL A 74 11.08 -7.18 -0.91
N PHE A 75 12.12 -7.99 -1.07
CA PHE A 75 12.45 -8.68 -2.33
C PHE A 75 11.56 -9.90 -2.57
#